data_AF-T0NIK4-F1
#
_entry.id   AF-T0NIK4-F1
#
_cell.length_a   1.000
_cell.length_b   1.000
_cell.length_c   1.000
_cell.angle_alpha   90.00
_cell.angle_beta   90.00
_cell.angle_gamma   90.00
#
_symmetry.space_group_name_H-M   'P 1'
#
loop_
_entity.id
_entity.type
_entity.pdbx_description
1 polymer ?
#
loop_
_entity_poly.entity_id
_entity_poly.type
_entity_poly.pdbx_seq_one_letter_code
_entity_poly.pdbx_strand_id
1 'polypeptide(L)'
;MKKFICFILGLFILGSNNISFKNFNTKTIATISQEDTTNTYELSTFNALEPLIPHITSGISSYYGRNRYIDFENAKVIDFKPLSDDNKYYEVTLQLVTCEPDHKGPYGVDRITLVHEFGNVKITNFIHIATSQKK
;
A
#
# COMPACT_ATOMS: atom_id res chain seq x y z
N MET A 1 29.71 55.65 24.13
CA MET A 1 30.16 55.01 22.88
C MET A 1 30.74 53.63 23.19
N LYS A 2 30.06 52.55 22.82
CA LYS A 2 30.66 51.26 22.42
C LYS A 2 29.52 50.34 21.97
N LYS A 3 29.58 49.99 20.68
CA LYS A 3 28.72 49.05 19.97
C LYS A 3 29.07 47.64 20.45
N PHE A 4 28.08 46.78 20.67
CA PHE A 4 28.25 45.35 20.42
C PHE A 4 26.95 44.77 19.86
N ILE A 5 27.04 44.46 18.57
CA ILE A 5 26.15 43.64 17.76
C ILE A 5 26.39 42.18 18.16
N CYS A 6 25.33 41.45 18.49
CA CYS A 6 25.32 39.99 18.41
C CYS A 6 24.15 39.56 17.53
N PHE A 7 24.48 39.42 16.25
CA PHE A 7 23.71 38.75 15.22
C PHE A 7 23.72 37.26 15.56
N ILE A 8 22.62 36.70 16.08
CA ILE A 8 22.49 35.25 16.25
C ILE A 8 21.87 34.71 14.94
N LEU A 9 22.76 34.50 13.97
CA LEU A 9 22.54 33.61 12.85
C LEU A 9 23.13 32.25 13.26
N GLY A 10 22.32 31.22 13.38
CA GLY A 10 22.80 29.92 13.82
C GLY A 10 21.75 28.83 13.80
N LEU A 11 21.52 28.28 12.61
CA LEU A 11 21.30 26.85 12.35
C LEU A 11 20.42 26.07 13.34
N PHE A 12 19.16 25.80 12.96
CA PHE A 12 18.49 24.57 13.39
C PHE A 12 18.06 23.76 12.17
N ILE A 13 19.06 23.01 11.70
CA ILE A 13 19.03 21.57 11.40
C ILE A 13 17.70 21.06 10.78
N LEU A 14 17.82 20.72 9.50
CA LEU A 14 17.04 19.70 8.79
C LEU A 14 16.84 18.46 9.69
N GLY A 15 15.64 18.34 10.26
CA GLY A 15 15.18 17.13 10.92
C GLY A 15 14.36 16.32 9.93
N SER A 16 15.02 15.42 9.19
CA SER A 16 14.37 14.37 8.43
C SER A 16 13.39 13.61 9.33
N ASN A 17 12.12 13.55 8.93
CA ASN A 17 11.14 12.70 9.58
C ASN A 17 11.58 11.24 9.39
N ASN A 18 12.25 10.68 10.40
CA ASN A 18 12.47 9.25 10.53
C ASN A 18 11.12 8.59 10.80
N ILE A 19 10.38 8.26 9.74
CA ILE A 19 9.24 7.35 9.83
C ILE A 19 9.83 5.97 10.10
N SER A 20 9.93 5.64 11.39
CA SER A 20 10.26 4.32 11.88
C SER A 20 9.08 3.39 11.58
N PHE A 21 9.21 2.59 10.52
CA PHE A 21 8.32 1.45 10.29
C PHE A 21 8.57 0.42 11.41
N LYS A 22 7.58 0.27 12.29
CA LYS A 22 7.61 -0.71 13.37
C LYS A 22 7.49 -2.13 12.79
N ASN A 23 8.36 -3.00 13.30
CA ASN A 23 8.44 -4.45 13.10
C ASN A 23 7.13 -5.16 12.73
N PHE A 24 7.08 -5.74 11.54
CA PHE A 24 6.14 -6.82 11.23
C PHE A 24 6.67 -8.14 11.79
N ASN A 25 6.06 -8.61 12.88
CA ASN A 25 6.29 -9.95 13.40
C ASN A 25 5.67 -10.98 12.44
N THR A 26 6.51 -11.74 11.75
CA THR A 26 6.08 -12.89 10.93
C THR A 26 6.05 -14.15 11.78
N LYS A 27 4.84 -14.62 12.11
CA LYS A 27 4.49 -16.04 12.25
C LYS A 27 3.03 -16.17 12.64
N THR A 28 2.24 -16.83 11.80
CA THR A 28 1.41 -18.01 12.17
C THR A 28 0.79 -18.55 10.88
N ILE A 29 1.13 -19.79 10.56
CA ILE A 29 0.46 -20.61 9.54
C ILE A 29 -0.91 -20.96 10.13
N ALA A 30 -1.97 -20.35 9.62
CA ALA A 30 -3.34 -20.82 9.84
C ALA A 30 -3.82 -21.42 8.53
N THR A 31 -4.10 -22.72 8.55
CA THR A 31 -4.85 -23.42 7.51
C THR A 31 -6.22 -22.76 7.41
N ILE A 32 -6.42 -21.93 6.39
CA ILE A 32 -7.72 -21.30 6.11
C ILE A 32 -8.52 -22.32 5.29
N SER A 33 -9.49 -22.96 5.96
CA SER A 33 -10.60 -23.60 5.28
C SER A 33 -11.36 -22.54 4.51
N GLN A 34 -11.37 -22.70 3.19
CA GLN A 34 -12.00 -21.80 2.24
C GLN A 34 -13.52 -22.00 2.31
N GLU A 35 -14.18 -21.19 3.12
CA GLU A 35 -15.63 -20.98 3.08
C GLU A 35 -15.86 -19.49 3.31
N ASP A 36 -15.83 -18.70 2.23
CA ASP A 36 -16.20 -17.30 2.28
C ASP A 36 -16.89 -16.95 0.96
N THR A 37 -18.20 -16.72 1.03
CA THR A 37 -19.02 -16.10 0.00
C THR A 37 -18.55 -14.65 -0.21
N THR A 38 -17.45 -14.45 -0.92
CA THR A 38 -16.96 -13.10 -1.27
C THR A 38 -17.60 -12.63 -2.56
N ASN A 39 -18.44 -11.61 -2.47
CA ASN A 39 -18.78 -10.75 -3.60
C ASN A 39 -17.48 -10.13 -4.12
N THR A 40 -16.80 -10.82 -5.02
CA THR A 40 -15.54 -10.37 -5.61
C THR A 40 -15.90 -9.37 -6.69
N TYR A 41 -15.54 -8.10 -6.49
CA TYR A 41 -15.74 -7.09 -7.53
C TYR A 41 -14.51 -7.11 -8.45
N GLU A 42 -14.73 -7.23 -9.75
CA GLU A 42 -13.66 -7.06 -10.72
C GLU A 42 -13.09 -5.65 -10.60
N LEU A 43 -11.76 -5.52 -10.60
CA LEU A 43 -11.12 -4.22 -10.44
C LEU A 43 -11.47 -3.25 -11.58
N SER A 44 -11.79 -3.79 -12.76
CA SER A 44 -12.31 -3.07 -13.93
C SER A 44 -13.58 -2.26 -13.64
N THR A 45 -14.35 -2.65 -12.61
CA THR A 45 -15.57 -1.96 -12.19
C THR A 45 -15.30 -0.84 -11.17
N PHE A 46 -14.08 -0.78 -10.64
CA PHE A 46 -13.68 0.21 -9.65
C PHE A 46 -13.10 1.46 -10.32
N ASN A 47 -13.99 2.37 -10.75
CA ASN A 47 -13.65 3.65 -11.37
C ASN A 47 -12.70 4.54 -10.52
N ALA A 48 -12.50 4.21 -9.25
CA ALA A 48 -11.61 4.91 -8.34
C ALA A 48 -10.21 4.26 -8.23
N LEU A 49 -9.83 3.32 -9.10
CA LEU A 49 -8.51 2.69 -9.04
C LEU A 49 -7.38 3.64 -9.44
N GLU A 50 -7.53 4.41 -10.53
CA GLU A 50 -6.43 5.21 -11.09
C GLU A 50 -5.76 6.13 -10.05
N PRO A 51 -6.51 6.86 -9.21
CA PRO A 51 -5.91 7.67 -8.14
C PRO A 51 -5.15 6.85 -7.10
N LEU A 52 -5.45 5.56 -6.94
CA LEU A 52 -4.79 4.67 -5.96
C LEU A 52 -3.48 4.08 -6.50
N ILE A 53 -3.30 4.00 -7.83
CA ILE A 53 -2.14 3.34 -8.46
C ILE A 53 -0.79 3.86 -7.92
N PRO A 54 -0.55 5.18 -7.78
CA PRO A 54 0.72 5.68 -7.23
C PRO A 54 0.96 5.21 -5.79
N HIS A 55 -0.10 5.14 -4.97
CA HIS A 55 -0.01 4.71 -3.58
C HIS A 55 0.26 3.21 -3.49
N ILE A 56 -0.46 2.40 -4.28
CA ILE A 56 -0.27 0.95 -4.37
C ILE A 56 1.18 0.64 -4.81
N THR A 57 1.66 1.29 -5.85
CA THR A 57 3.02 1.10 -6.39
C THR A 57 4.08 1.45 -5.35
N SER A 58 3.91 2.59 -4.66
CA SER A 58 4.81 3.00 -3.57
C SER A 58 4.80 2.00 -2.41
N GLY A 59 3.62 1.53 -2.01
CA GLY A 59 3.45 0.52 -0.96
C GLY A 59 4.17 -0.79 -1.25
N ILE A 60 3.98 -1.32 -2.46
CA ILE A 60 4.64 -2.55 -2.92
C ILE A 60 6.16 -2.36 -2.96
N SER A 61 6.64 -1.26 -3.52
CA SER A 61 8.08 -0.98 -3.60
C SER A 61 8.69 -0.87 -2.20
N SER A 62 8.01 -0.20 -1.27
CA SER A 62 8.46 -0.08 0.12
C SER A 62 8.46 -1.42 0.86
N TYR A 63 7.49 -2.30 0.61
CA TYR A 63 7.43 -3.61 1.25
C TYR A 63 8.55 -4.54 0.77
N TYR A 64 8.79 -4.59 -0.55
CA TYR A 64 9.82 -5.45 -1.14
C TYR A 64 11.23 -4.83 -1.13
N GLY A 65 11.36 -3.55 -0.79
CA GLY A 65 12.62 -2.80 -0.87
C GLY A 65 13.08 -2.54 -2.31
N ARG A 66 12.22 -2.75 -3.30
CA ARG A 66 12.50 -2.60 -4.74
C ARG A 66 11.22 -2.58 -5.54
N ASN A 67 11.30 -2.04 -6.75
CA ASN A 67 10.17 -2.03 -7.68
C ASN A 67 9.79 -3.44 -8.12
N ARG A 68 8.48 -3.69 -8.18
CA ARG A 68 7.86 -4.86 -8.80
C ARG A 68 6.83 -4.40 -9.82
N TYR A 69 6.65 -5.18 -10.86
CA TYR A 69 5.52 -4.99 -11.75
C TYR A 69 4.23 -5.46 -11.06
N ILE A 70 3.13 -4.78 -11.34
CA ILE A 70 1.81 -5.08 -10.81
C ILE A 70 0.92 -5.44 -11.99
N ASP A 71 0.34 -6.62 -11.93
CA ASP A 71 -0.66 -7.07 -12.87
C ASP A 71 -2.04 -6.59 -12.38
N PHE A 72 -2.46 -5.44 -12.92
CA PHE A 72 -3.78 -4.86 -12.64
C PHE A 72 -4.91 -5.56 -13.40
N GLU A 73 -4.62 -6.35 -14.44
CA GLU A 73 -5.65 -7.11 -15.17
C GLU A 73 -6.21 -8.24 -14.29
N ASN A 74 -5.34 -8.87 -13.50
CA ASN A 74 -5.71 -9.96 -12.59
C ASN A 74 -5.97 -9.49 -11.15
N ALA A 75 -5.95 -8.19 -10.90
CA ALA A 75 -6.20 -7.64 -9.59
C ALA A 75 -7.70 -7.67 -9.23
N LYS A 76 -7.99 -7.81 -7.94
CA LYS A 76 -9.37 -8.05 -7.44
C LYS A 76 -9.66 -7.18 -6.24
N VAL A 77 -10.88 -6.65 -6.15
CA VAL A 77 -11.37 -6.05 -4.90
C VAL A 77 -11.93 -7.18 -4.04
N ILE A 78 -11.30 -7.40 -2.90
CA ILE A 78 -11.71 -8.43 -1.92
C ILE A 78 -12.74 -7.87 -0.95
N ASP A 79 -12.60 -6.60 -0.59
CA ASP A 79 -13.52 -5.91 0.32
C ASP A 79 -13.61 -4.42 -0.02
N PHE A 80 -14.79 -3.86 0.18
CA PHE A 80 -15.06 -2.44 0.04
C PHE A 80 -16.00 -2.00 1.16
N LYS A 81 -15.51 -1.11 2.00
CA LYS A 81 -16.22 -0.59 3.16
C LYS A 81 -16.34 0.93 3.05
N PRO A 82 -17.54 1.47 2.77
CA PRO A 82 -17.74 2.91 2.82
C PRO A 82 -17.57 3.42 4.25
N LEU A 83 -16.91 4.55 4.38
CA LEU A 83 -16.69 5.27 5.65
C LEU A 83 -17.59 6.52 5.76
N SER A 84 -18.28 6.87 4.68
CA SER A 84 -19.29 7.92 4.62
C SER A 84 -20.48 7.46 3.78
N ASP A 85 -21.67 7.98 4.06
CA ASP A 85 -22.92 7.62 3.38
C ASP A 85 -22.92 7.96 1.88
N ASP A 86 -22.08 8.92 1.48
CA ASP A 86 -21.89 9.33 0.09
C ASP A 86 -20.73 8.60 -0.61
N ASN A 87 -20.13 7.59 0.05
CA ASN A 87 -18.98 6.81 -0.43
C ASN A 87 -17.75 7.64 -0.82
N LYS A 88 -17.67 8.92 -0.42
CA LYS A 88 -16.47 9.75 -0.67
C LYS A 88 -15.27 9.24 0.09
N TYR A 89 -15.51 8.67 1.27
CA TYR A 89 -14.50 8.02 2.09
C TYR A 89 -14.75 6.53 2.11
N TYR A 90 -13.69 5.75 1.96
CA TYR A 90 -13.81 4.30 1.89
C TYR A 90 -12.52 3.63 2.33
N GLU A 91 -12.67 2.42 2.84
CA GLU A 91 -11.60 1.44 2.99
C GLU A 91 -11.79 0.38 1.92
N VAL A 92 -10.72 0.05 1.21
CA VAL A 92 -10.74 -0.97 0.16
C VAL A 92 -9.60 -1.95 0.38
N THR A 93 -9.89 -3.23 0.27
CA THR A 93 -8.89 -4.29 0.29
C THR A 93 -8.77 -4.89 -1.10
N LEU A 94 -7.58 -4.80 -1.68
CA LEU A 94 -7.24 -5.33 -2.99
C LEU A 94 -6.36 -6.56 -2.85
N GLN A 95 -6.57 -7.53 -3.73
CA GLN A 95 -5.62 -8.60 -4.00
C GLN A 95 -4.96 -8.33 -5.35
N LEU A 96 -3.63 -8.31 -5.34
CA LEU A 96 -2.79 -7.96 -6.47
C LEU A 96 -1.87 -9.12 -6.80
N VAL A 97 -1.54 -9.26 -8.08
CA VAL A 97 -0.45 -10.12 -8.52
C VAL A 97 0.74 -9.23 -8.84
N THR A 98 1.88 -9.49 -8.20
CA THR A 98 3.14 -8.79 -8.45
C THR A 98 4.14 -9.71 -9.12
N CYS A 99 5.06 -9.19 -9.91
CA CYS A 99 6.16 -9.97 -10.44
C CYS A 99 7.45 -9.15 -10.56
N GLU A 100 8.54 -9.85 -10.83
CA GLU A 100 9.82 -9.22 -11.10
C GLU A 100 9.75 -8.26 -12.31
N PRO A 101 10.59 -7.20 -12.34
CA PRO A 101 10.59 -6.26 -13.45
C PRO A 101 10.86 -6.88 -14.83
N ASP A 102 11.48 -8.06 -14.89
CA ASP A 102 11.70 -8.80 -16.13
C ASP A 102 10.46 -9.62 -16.57
N HIS A 103 9.37 -9.55 -15.79
CA HIS A 103 8.11 -10.27 -15.95
C HIS A 103 8.24 -11.79 -15.98
N LYS A 104 9.36 -12.36 -15.53
CA LYS A 104 9.65 -13.81 -15.60
C LYS A 104 9.38 -14.55 -14.28
N GLY A 105 8.94 -13.82 -13.25
CA GLY A 105 8.65 -14.35 -11.93
C GLY A 105 9.86 -14.29 -10.98
N PRO A 106 9.70 -14.64 -9.69
CA PRO A 106 8.50 -15.18 -9.07
C PRO A 106 7.32 -14.20 -9.05
N TYR A 107 6.10 -14.74 -9.16
CA TYR A 107 4.86 -13.98 -9.03
C TYR A 107 4.44 -13.99 -7.55
N GLY A 108 4.28 -12.83 -6.95
CA GLY A 108 3.68 -12.68 -5.63
C GLY A 108 2.17 -12.46 -5.74
N VAL A 109 1.40 -13.05 -4.82
CA VAL A 109 0.02 -12.68 -4.56
C VAL A 109 0.03 -11.87 -3.28
N ASP A 110 -0.36 -10.60 -3.37
CA ASP A 110 -0.29 -9.63 -2.30
C ASP A 110 -1.69 -9.10 -1.97
N ARG A 111 -1.95 -8.81 -0.70
CA ARG A 111 -3.18 -8.16 -0.24
C ARG A 111 -2.83 -6.81 0.36
N ILE A 112 -3.48 -5.76 -0.13
CA ILE A 112 -3.25 -4.39 0.32
C ILE A 112 -4.58 -3.79 0.76
N THR A 113 -4.60 -3.18 1.94
CA THR A 113 -5.76 -2.41 2.42
C THR A 113 -5.40 -0.93 2.40
N LEU A 114 -6.25 -0.14 1.75
CA LEU A 114 -6.10 1.30 1.63
C LEU A 114 -7.32 2.00 2.21
N VAL A 115 -7.08 3.13 2.86
CA VAL A 115 -8.11 4.08 3.28
C VAL A 115 -7.97 5.34 2.44
N HIS A 116 -9.06 5.74 1.78
CA HIS A 116 -9.18 7.02 1.11
C HIS A 116 -10.09 7.93 1.93
N GLU A 117 -9.53 9.00 2.49
CA GLU A 117 -10.24 9.93 3.35
C GLU A 117 -9.66 11.35 3.21
N PHE A 118 -10.52 12.37 3.16
CA PHE A 118 -10.11 13.78 3.03
C PHE A 118 -9.10 14.05 1.89
N GLY A 119 -9.25 13.35 0.76
CA GLY A 119 -8.34 13.46 -0.40
C GLY A 119 -6.97 12.82 -0.19
N ASN A 120 -6.76 12.07 0.89
CA ASN A 120 -5.53 11.35 1.18
C ASN A 120 -5.77 9.85 1.06
N VAL A 121 -4.81 9.15 0.48
CA VAL A 121 -4.78 7.68 0.41
C VAL A 121 -3.68 7.17 1.33
N LYS A 122 -4.04 6.27 2.25
CA LYS A 122 -3.11 5.65 3.19
C LYS A 122 -3.22 4.14 3.09
N ILE A 123 -2.07 3.47 3.03
CA ILE A 123 -2.02 2.02 3.17
C ILE A 123 -2.04 1.70 4.66
N THR A 124 -3.07 0.98 5.10
CA THR A 124 -3.23 0.58 6.50
C THR A 124 -2.74 -0.85 6.74
N ASN A 125 -2.71 -1.67 5.70
CA ASN A 125 -2.22 -3.04 5.79
C ASN A 125 -1.60 -3.52 4.47
N PHE A 126 -0.56 -4.34 4.59
CA PHE A 126 0.06 -5.03 3.47
C PHE A 126 0.44 -6.44 3.91
N ILE A 127 -0.01 -7.45 3.18
CA ILE A 127 0.27 -8.86 3.47
C ILE A 127 0.67 -9.56 2.18
N HIS A 128 1.84 -10.19 2.18
CA HIS A 128 2.20 -11.17 1.15
C HIS A 128 1.50 -12.50 1.45
N ILE A 129 0.69 -12.99 0.52
CA ILE A 129 -0.12 -14.20 0.69
C ILE A 129 0.62 -15.43 0.19
N ALA A 130 1.15 -15.38 -1.04
CA ALA A 130 1.78 -16.54 -1.66
C ALA A 130 2.77 -16.13 -2.75
N THR A 131 3.71 -17.04 -3.03
CA THR A 131 4.60 -16.95 -4.19
C THR A 131 4.30 -18.10 -5.15
N SER A 132 4.11 -17.81 -6.43
CA SER A 132 3.96 -18.80 -7.49
C SER A 132 4.99 -18.60 -8.60
N GLN A 133 5.43 -19.70 -9.20
CA GLN A 133 6.08 -19.68 -10.50
C GLN A 133 4.98 -19.74 -11.58
N LYS A 134 5.12 -19.02 -12.71
CA LYS A 134 4.21 -19.22 -13.84
C LYS A 134 4.26 -20.71 -14.22
N LYS A 135 3.10 -21.37 -14.22
CA LYS A 135 2.99 -22.71 -14.81
C LYS A 135 3.08 -22.62 -16.33
#